data_AF-A0A1N7RPI1-F1
#
_entry.id   AF-A0A1N7RPI1-F1
#
_cell.length_a   1.000
_cell.length_b   1.000
_cell.length_c   1.000
_cell.angle_alpha   90.00
_cell.angle_beta   90.00
_cell.angle_gamma   90.00
#
_symmetry.space_group_name_H-M   'P 1'
#
loop_
_entity.id
_entity.type
_entity.pdbx_description
1 polymer ?
#
loop_
_entity_poly.entity_id
_entity_poly.type
_entity_poly.pdbx_seq_one_letter_code
_entity_poly.pdbx_strand_id
1 'polypeptide(L)'
;MRSHPIARCVVLPLRNFVIAGTMLMAGTVSVGAQTMPEPATHQRTRAEVMHELEELEAAGYNPSQGDDGSYPADIQAAEEKVAAKHRAERDAVTSTGGNRQATPSP
;
A
#
# COMPACT_ATOMS: atom_id res chain seq x y z
N MET A 1 -41.11 18.54 -34.28
CA MET A 1 -40.21 17.93 -33.26
C MET A 1 -38.86 17.66 -33.90
N ARG A 2 -37.90 18.57 -33.72
CA ARG A 2 -36.48 18.31 -34.03
C ARG A 2 -35.65 19.21 -33.13
N SER A 3 -34.92 18.56 -32.22
CA SER A 3 -34.32 19.13 -31.02
C SER A 3 -33.04 19.90 -31.33
N HIS A 4 -32.82 20.99 -30.59
CA HIS A 4 -31.54 21.70 -30.51
C HIS A 4 -30.73 21.10 -29.36
N PRO A 5 -29.49 20.61 -29.56
CA PRO A 5 -28.54 20.48 -28.46
C PRO A 5 -27.72 21.78 -28.36
N ILE A 6 -28.07 22.54 -27.33
CA ILE A 6 -27.38 23.72 -26.83
C ILE A 6 -25.93 23.37 -26.47
N ALA A 7 -25.04 24.22 -26.94
CA ALA A 7 -23.69 24.53 -26.46
C ALA A 7 -23.17 23.64 -25.30
N ARG A 8 -22.24 22.75 -25.65
CA ARG A 8 -21.36 22.09 -24.69
C ARG A 8 -20.50 23.17 -24.03
N CYS A 9 -20.88 23.63 -22.85
CA CYS A 9 -20.05 24.44 -21.99
C CYS A 9 -18.91 23.54 -21.46
N VAL A 10 -17.80 23.52 -22.18
CA VAL A 10 -16.54 22.91 -21.74
C VAL A 10 -15.95 23.84 -20.69
N VAL A 11 -16.26 23.58 -19.42
CA VAL A 11 -15.64 24.25 -18.28
C VAL A 11 -14.33 23.52 -17.98
N LEU A 12 -13.24 24.16 -18.36
CA LEU A 12 -11.87 23.80 -18.03
C LEU A 12 -11.43 24.66 -16.83
N PRO A 13 -11.25 24.12 -15.61
CA PRO A 13 -10.53 24.85 -14.59
C PRO A 13 -9.08 24.36 -14.49
N LEU A 14 -8.21 25.24 -14.96
CA LEU A 14 -7.05 25.74 -14.23
C LEU A 14 -5.93 24.72 -13.91
N ARG A 15 -5.05 24.57 -14.90
CA ARG A 15 -3.66 24.14 -14.70
C ARG A 15 -2.85 25.31 -14.14
N ASN A 16 -1.89 24.99 -13.28
CA ASN A 16 -0.83 25.81 -12.66
C ASN A 16 -1.17 26.57 -11.38
N PHE A 17 -0.54 26.14 -10.28
CA PHE A 17 0.35 27.00 -9.51
C PHE A 17 1.56 26.19 -9.04
N VAL A 18 2.66 26.32 -9.77
CA VAL A 18 4.01 25.95 -9.29
C VAL A 18 4.38 27.00 -8.25
N ILE A 19 4.52 26.61 -6.98
CA ILE A 19 5.09 27.48 -5.94
C ILE A 19 6.50 26.98 -5.66
N ALA A 20 7.45 27.61 -6.35
CA ALA A 20 8.85 27.63 -5.97
C ALA A 20 9.03 28.60 -4.79
N GLY A 21 9.67 28.14 -3.71
CA GLY A 21 10.00 28.98 -2.57
C GLY A 21 10.97 28.28 -1.63
N THR A 22 12.26 28.38 -1.92
CA THR A 22 13.35 28.00 -1.01
C THR A 22 13.48 29.06 0.09
N MET A 23 13.32 28.67 1.35
CA MET A 23 13.79 29.47 2.48
C MET A 23 14.60 28.58 3.43
N LEU A 24 15.92 28.74 3.33
CA LEU A 24 16.91 28.15 4.23
C LEU A 24 16.86 28.92 5.56
N MET A 25 16.35 28.29 6.62
CA MET A 25 16.42 28.81 7.98
C MET A 25 17.47 28.05 8.79
N ALA A 26 18.58 28.72 9.08
CA ALA A 26 19.63 28.24 9.97
C ALA A 26 19.22 28.54 11.42
N GLY A 27 18.67 27.53 12.12
CA GLY A 27 18.40 27.57 13.56
C GLY A 27 19.38 26.67 14.32
N THR A 28 20.02 27.22 15.35
CA THR A 28 20.87 26.48 16.28
C THR A 28 20.08 25.37 16.99
N VAL A 29 20.52 24.11 16.86
CA VAL A 29 19.91 22.97 17.56
C VAL A 29 20.55 22.80 18.94
N SER A 30 19.76 22.99 19.99
CA SER A 30 20.11 22.58 21.35
C SER A 30 19.93 21.06 21.43
N VAL A 31 21.03 20.30 21.50
CA VAL A 31 20.99 18.84 21.64
C VAL A 31 20.73 18.50 23.11
N GLY A 32 19.46 18.48 23.49
CA GLY A 32 19.03 17.70 24.64
C GLY A 32 18.96 16.23 24.20
N ALA A 33 19.63 15.34 24.93
CA ALA A 33 19.42 13.91 24.79
C ALA A 33 18.09 13.53 25.45
N GLN A 34 16.98 13.92 24.83
CA GLN A 34 15.66 13.38 25.15
C GLN A 34 15.62 11.98 24.55
N THR A 35 15.85 10.97 25.39
CA THR A 35 15.45 9.61 25.09
C THR A 35 13.92 9.60 25.04
N MET A 36 13.36 9.94 23.88
CA MET A 36 11.95 9.70 23.60
C MET A 36 11.74 8.19 23.77
N PRO A 37 10.75 7.73 24.55
CA PRO A 37 10.35 6.33 24.49
C PRO A 37 9.99 6.03 23.04
N GLU A 38 10.79 5.19 22.39
CA GLU A 38 10.54 4.73 21.03
C GLU A 38 9.11 4.17 21.02
N PRO A 39 8.23 4.62 20.11
CA PRO A 39 6.88 4.06 20.03
C PRO A 39 7.04 2.56 19.92
N ALA A 40 6.37 1.79 20.79
CA ALA A 40 6.50 0.34 20.84
C ALA A 40 6.38 -0.23 19.43
N THR A 41 7.52 -0.53 18.83
CA THR A 41 7.58 -1.14 17.52
C THR A 41 6.87 -2.47 17.70
N HIS A 42 5.80 -2.69 16.94
CA HIS A 42 5.05 -3.93 17.02
C HIS A 42 6.03 -5.06 16.72
N GLN A 43 6.53 -5.72 17.75
CA GLN A 43 7.56 -6.74 17.62
C GLN A 43 6.91 -7.91 16.92
N ARG A 44 7.34 -8.17 15.68
CA ARG A 44 6.91 -9.37 14.98
C ARG A 44 7.33 -10.58 15.78
N THR A 45 6.37 -11.44 16.05
CA THR A 45 6.65 -12.72 16.70
C THR A 45 7.42 -13.61 15.73
N ARG A 46 8.21 -14.54 16.26
CA ARG A 46 8.90 -15.53 15.42
C ARG A 46 7.92 -16.29 14.52
N ALA A 47 6.73 -16.59 15.01
CA ALA A 47 5.71 -17.28 14.24
C ALA A 47 5.23 -16.47 13.03
N GLU A 48 5.00 -15.17 13.22
CA GLU A 48 4.60 -14.25 12.14
C GLU A 48 5.68 -14.15 11.06
N VAL A 49 6.94 -13.98 11.44
CA VAL A 49 8.06 -13.89 10.46
C VAL A 49 8.17 -15.16 9.62
N MET A 50 8.00 -16.34 10.23
CA MET A 50 8.07 -17.60 9.50
C MET A 50 6.89 -17.75 8.52
N HIS A 51 5.70 -17.30 8.92
CA HIS A 51 4.53 -17.29 8.04
C HIS A 51 4.75 -16.37 6.83
N GLU A 52 5.27 -15.15 7.06
CA GLU A 52 5.60 -14.21 5.98
C GLU A 52 6.66 -14.76 5.03
N LEU A 53 7.69 -15.43 5.57
CA LEU A 53 8.71 -16.09 4.75
C LEU A 53 8.12 -17.21 3.90
N GLU A 54 7.24 -18.05 4.45
CA GLU A 54 6.58 -19.13 3.70
C GLU A 54 5.75 -18.57 2.52
N GLU A 55 5.06 -17.45 2.72
CA GLU A 55 4.32 -16.80 1.64
C GLU A 55 5.23 -16.26 0.53
N LEU A 56 6.36 -15.67 0.90
CA LEU A 56 7.35 -15.16 -0.04
C LEU A 56 8.04 -16.31 -0.79
N GLU A 57 8.36 -17.41 -0.11
CA GLU A 57 8.90 -18.63 -0.72
C GLU A 57 7.90 -19.24 -1.71
N ALA A 58 6.62 -19.30 -1.34
CA ALA A 58 5.55 -19.70 -2.25
C ALA A 58 5.39 -18.75 -3.45
N ALA A 59 5.79 -17.48 -3.32
CA ALA A 59 5.86 -16.51 -4.42
C ALA A 59 7.16 -16.60 -5.25
N GLY A 60 8.10 -17.46 -4.85
CA GLY A 60 9.36 -17.75 -5.54
C GLY A 60 10.58 -16.99 -4.99
N TYR A 61 10.49 -16.34 -3.83
CA TYR A 61 11.64 -15.75 -3.16
C TYR A 61 12.50 -16.85 -2.51
N ASN A 62 13.82 -16.74 -2.59
CA ASN A 62 14.73 -17.66 -1.92
C ASN A 62 15.75 -16.86 -1.08
N PRO A 63 15.60 -16.81 0.26
CA PRO A 63 16.52 -16.08 1.13
C PRO A 63 17.91 -16.73 1.25
N SER A 64 18.07 -18.01 0.89
CA SER A 64 19.35 -18.73 0.98
C SER A 64 20.36 -18.32 -0.11
N GLN A 65 19.91 -17.58 -1.13
CA GLN A 65 20.78 -17.11 -2.22
C GLN A 65 21.82 -16.09 -1.76
N GLY A 66 21.62 -15.44 -0.60
CA GLY A 66 22.56 -14.44 -0.08
C GLY A 66 22.89 -13.36 -1.11
N ASP A 67 24.19 -13.11 -1.31
CA ASP A 67 24.71 -12.11 -2.25
C ASP A 67 24.61 -12.52 -3.74
N ASP A 68 24.37 -13.81 -4.03
CA ASP A 68 24.20 -14.32 -5.39
C ASP A 68 22.77 -14.06 -5.94
N GLY A 69 21.86 -13.57 -5.08
CA GLY A 69 20.52 -13.16 -5.45
C GLY A 69 20.47 -11.76 -6.08
N SER A 70 19.36 -11.44 -6.76
CA SER A 70 19.11 -10.08 -7.25
C SER A 70 18.43 -9.22 -6.19
N TYR A 71 18.95 -9.23 -4.95
CA TYR A 71 18.40 -8.38 -3.89
C TYR A 71 18.63 -6.89 -4.22
N PRO A 72 17.61 -6.00 -4.11
CA PRO A 72 16.27 -6.23 -3.56
C PRO A 72 15.17 -6.49 -4.61
N ALA A 73 15.50 -6.71 -5.89
CA ALA A 73 14.51 -6.94 -6.94
C ALA A 73 13.68 -8.22 -6.70
N ASP A 74 14.32 -9.30 -6.26
CA ASP A 74 13.66 -10.59 -6.02
C ASP A 74 12.60 -10.53 -4.92
N ILE A 75 12.90 -9.83 -3.81
CA ILE A 75 11.96 -9.66 -2.70
C ILE A 75 10.77 -8.78 -3.11
N GLN A 76 11.01 -7.69 -3.85
CA GLN A 76 9.93 -6.81 -4.35
C GLN A 76 8.99 -7.55 -5.30
N ALA A 77 9.53 -8.37 -6.20
CA ALA A 77 8.73 -9.18 -7.12
C ALA A 77 7.90 -10.23 -6.38
N ALA A 78 8.43 -10.82 -5.31
CA ALA A 78 7.69 -11.76 -4.47
C ALA A 78 6.59 -11.06 -3.67
N GLU A 79 6.88 -9.90 -3.06
CA GLU A 79 5.89 -9.10 -2.33
C GLU A 79 4.72 -8.67 -3.22
N GLU A 80 4.96 -8.30 -4.48
CA GLU A 80 3.90 -7.96 -5.42
C GLU A 80 2.94 -9.14 -5.66
N LYS A 81 3.49 -10.35 -5.83
CA LYS A 81 2.69 -11.59 -6.00
C LYS A 81 1.90 -11.90 -4.73
N VAL A 82 2.51 -11.80 -3.56
CA VAL A 82 1.83 -11.99 -2.27
C VAL A 82 0.70 -10.98 -2.13
N ALA A 83 0.96 -9.69 -2.40
CA ALA A 83 -0.06 -8.66 -2.35
C ALA A 83 -1.23 -8.93 -3.32
N ALA A 84 -0.95 -9.46 -4.52
CA ALA A 84 -1.98 -9.87 -5.47
C ALA A 84 -2.83 -11.04 -4.92
N LYS A 85 -2.20 -12.06 -4.33
CA LYS A 85 -2.91 -13.19 -3.68
C LYS A 85 -3.83 -12.70 -2.56
N HIS A 86 -3.30 -11.86 -1.66
CA HIS A 86 -4.06 -11.30 -0.53
C HIS A 86 -5.24 -10.42 -0.97
N ARG A 87 -5.14 -9.74 -2.13
CA ARG A 87 -6.28 -9.01 -2.72
C ARG A 87 -7.34 -9.99 -3.24
N ALA A 88 -6.93 -11.00 -4.02
CA ALA A 88 -7.84 -12.00 -4.56
C ALA A 88 -8.60 -12.76 -3.46
N GLU A 89 -7.92 -13.11 -2.37
CA GLU A 89 -8.53 -13.75 -1.20
C GLU A 89 -9.56 -12.85 -0.51
N ARG A 90 -9.24 -11.56 -0.31
CA ARG A 90 -10.18 -10.57 0.23
C ARG A 90 -11.42 -10.39 -0.66
N ASP A 91 -11.23 -10.37 -1.96
CA ASP A 91 -12.33 -10.26 -2.94
C ASP A 91 -13.23 -11.50 -2.90
N ALA A 92 -12.63 -12.70 -2.82
CA ALA A 92 -13.36 -13.97 -2.72
C ALA A 92 -14.19 -14.07 -1.41
N VAL A 93 -13.62 -13.62 -0.28
CA VAL A 93 -14.33 -13.57 1.01
C VAL A 93 -15.49 -12.58 0.94
N THR A 94 -15.28 -11.41 0.34
CA THR A 94 -16.33 -10.38 0.19
C THR A 94 -17.49 -10.89 -0.69
N SER A 95 -17.18 -11.58 -1.79
CA SER A 95 -18.18 -12.20 -2.68
C SER A 95 -19.01 -13.28 -1.98
N THR A 96 -18.43 -14.00 -1.02
CA THR A 96 -19.11 -15.07 -0.24
C THR A 96 -19.80 -14.53 1.04
N GLY A 97 -19.56 -13.27 1.39
CA GLY A 97 -20.29 -12.57 2.46
C GLY A 97 -21.59 -11.94 1.97
N GLY A 98 -21.59 -11.40 0.76
CA GLY A 98 -22.74 -10.67 0.19
C GLY A 98 -23.95 -11.53 -0.20
N ASN A 99 -23.77 -12.85 -0.35
CA ASN A 99 -24.82 -13.80 -0.74
C ASN A 99 -25.54 -14.47 0.46
N ARG A 100 -25.14 -14.19 1.71
CA ARG A 100 -25.78 -14.73 2.92
C ARG A 100 -26.87 -13.83 3.51
N GLN A 101 -27.15 -12.69 2.90
CA GLN A 101 -28.23 -11.78 3.30
C GLN A 101 -29.50 -12.00 2.46
N ALA A 102 -29.93 -13.25 2.33
CA ALA A 102 -31.29 -13.57 1.93
C ALA A 102 -32.13 -13.63 3.21
N THR A 103 -32.86 -12.55 3.51
CA THR A 103 -33.90 -12.50 4.54
C THR A 103 -34.91 -13.64 4.33
N PRO A 104 -34.99 -14.66 5.21
CA PRO A 104 -36.15 -15.52 5.24
C PRO A 104 -37.29 -14.72 5.87
N SER A 105 -38.20 -14.21 5.03
CA SER A 105 -39.45 -13.63 5.52
C SER A 105 -40.42 -14.78 5.81
N PRO A 106 -41.02 -14.86 7.01
CA PRO A 106 -42.05 -15.85 7.33
C PRO A 106 -43.35 -15.60 6.54
#